data_AF-A0A160JHN0-F1
#
_entry.id   AF-A0A160JHN0-F1
#
_cell.length_a   1.000
_cell.length_b   1.000
_cell.length_c   1.000
_cell.angle_alpha   90.00
_cell.angle_beta   90.00
_cell.angle_gamma   90.00
#
_symmetry.space_group_name_H-M   'P 1'
#
loop_
_entity.id
_entity.type
_entity.pdbx_description
1 polymer ?
#
loop_
_entity_poly.entity_id
_entity_poly.type
_entity_poly.pdbx_seq_one_letter_code
_entity_poly.pdbx_strand_id
1 'polypeptide(L)'
;MARLSIHSPLGPLMLTGDGSALTGVGWGRFEQDDADTVLAETARQLDAYFTGRLQHFDLPLKPAGTPFRQSVWEAMLAIPYGGTATYGGMAKLLGSAPRAVGGACGANPIPIIIPCHRVLASGGAPGGYSGHGGLDTKAWLLGLERRHAGLGASSRGQGNGAAAEQFALL
;
A
#
# COMPACT_ATOMS: atom_id res chain seq x y z
N MET A 1 7.41 5.13 -20.68
CA MET A 1 6.55 4.90 -19.49
C MET A 1 5.38 4.06 -19.98
N ALA A 2 5.33 2.81 -19.56
CA ALA A 2 4.24 1.90 -19.88
C ALA A 2 3.02 2.23 -19.02
N ARG A 3 1.83 1.94 -19.55
CA ARG A 3 0.55 2.21 -18.88
C ARG A 3 -0.40 1.02 -19.03
N LEU A 4 -1.17 0.72 -17.98
CA LEU A 4 -2.15 -0.36 -18.00
C LEU A 4 -3.36 -0.01 -17.15
N SER A 5 -4.56 -0.20 -17.69
CA SER A 5 -5.82 -0.01 -16.98
C SER A 5 -6.38 -1.36 -16.52
N ILE A 6 -6.78 -1.47 -15.25
CA ILE A 6 -7.38 -2.69 -14.71
C ILE A 6 -8.72 -2.39 -14.03
N HIS A 7 -9.58 -3.39 -13.94
CA HIS A 7 -10.78 -3.32 -13.11
C HIS A 7 -10.43 -3.67 -11.65
N SER A 8 -11.09 -3.02 -10.70
CA SER A 8 -11.00 -3.39 -9.29
C SER A 8 -12.32 -3.11 -8.54
N PRO A 9 -12.51 -3.69 -7.35
CA PRO A 9 -13.65 -3.34 -6.48
C PRO A 9 -13.70 -1.87 -6.05
N LEU A 10 -12.59 -1.13 -6.19
CA LEU A 10 -12.48 0.31 -5.90
C LEU A 10 -12.71 1.18 -7.15
N GLY A 11 -13.21 0.59 -8.23
CA GLY A 11 -13.30 1.20 -9.54
C GLY A 11 -12.06 0.93 -10.41
N PRO A 12 -12.02 1.48 -11.63
CA PRO A 12 -10.89 1.30 -12.54
C PRO A 12 -9.60 1.87 -11.95
N LEU A 13 -8.50 1.12 -12.06
CA LEU A 13 -7.17 1.55 -11.64
C LEU A 13 -6.25 1.71 -12.84
N MET A 14 -5.40 2.73 -12.78
CA MET A 14 -4.34 3.01 -13.74
C MET A 14 -3.00 2.63 -13.13
N LEU A 15 -2.22 1.82 -13.82
CA LEU A 15 -0.87 1.43 -13.44
C LEU A 15 0.13 2.09 -14.39
N THR A 16 1.23 2.60 -13.85
CA THR A 16 2.29 3.19 -14.68
C THR A 16 3.66 2.65 -14.31
N GLY A 17 4.48 2.33 -15.31
CA GLY A 17 5.82 1.74 -15.12
C GLY A 17 6.87 2.33 -16.04
N ASP A 18 8.14 2.15 -15.69
CA ASP A 18 9.28 2.58 -16.52
C ASP A 18 9.90 1.45 -17.37
N GLY A 19 9.25 0.28 -17.41
CA GLY A 19 9.74 -0.94 -18.06
C GLY A 19 10.54 -1.86 -17.12
N SER A 20 10.96 -1.35 -15.95
CA SER A 20 11.69 -2.13 -14.94
C SER A 20 11.00 -2.17 -13.58
N ALA A 21 10.20 -1.14 -13.27
CA ALA A 21 9.52 -1.01 -11.99
C ALA A 21 8.16 -0.32 -12.13
N LEU A 22 7.27 -0.60 -11.17
CA LEU A 22 6.04 0.15 -10.96
C LEU A 22 6.37 1.52 -10.37
N THR A 23 5.82 2.56 -10.98
CA THR A 23 6.08 3.96 -10.61
C THR A 23 4.84 4.68 -10.08
N GLY A 24 3.65 4.18 -10.41
CA GLY A 24 2.40 4.81 -10.00
C GLY A 24 1.18 3.89 -10.05
N VAL A 25 0.24 4.15 -9.15
CA VAL A 25 -1.13 3.63 -9.15
C VAL A 25 -2.10 4.80 -8.98
N GLY A 26 -3.04 4.94 -9.91
CA GLY A 26 -4.09 5.95 -9.88
C GLY A 26 -5.46 5.34 -10.13
N TRP A 27 -6.49 6.18 -10.13
CA TRP A 27 -7.87 5.79 -10.47
C TRP A 27 -8.26 6.35 -11.82
N GLY A 28 -8.97 5.54 -12.60
CA GLY A 28 -9.40 5.88 -13.96
C GLY A 28 -8.95 4.85 -14.98
N ARG A 29 -8.91 5.27 -16.24
CA ARG A 29 -8.48 4.46 -17.38
C ARG A 29 -7.63 5.31 -18.32
N PHE A 30 -6.71 4.66 -18.99
CA PHE A 30 -6.08 5.21 -20.19
C PHE A 30 -6.94 4.91 -21.42
N GLU A 31 -6.74 5.68 -22.48
CA GLU A 31 -7.34 5.39 -23.79
C GLU A 31 -6.73 4.15 -24.44
N GLN A 32 -5.45 3.89 -24.14
CA GLN A 32 -4.69 2.77 -24.68
C GLN A 32 -3.75 2.22 -23.60
N ASP A 33 -3.68 0.89 -23.54
CA ASP A 33 -2.79 0.17 -22.66
C ASP A 33 -1.56 -0.34 -23.43
N ASP A 34 -0.43 -0.44 -22.74
CA ASP A 34 0.84 -0.95 -23.24
C ASP A 34 1.06 -2.40 -22.76
N ALA A 35 1.72 -3.21 -23.59
CA ALA A 35 2.21 -4.51 -23.15
C ALA A 35 3.48 -4.32 -22.31
N ASP A 36 3.41 -4.61 -21.01
CA ASP A 36 4.52 -4.50 -20.08
C ASP A 36 4.44 -5.60 -19.02
N THR A 37 5.56 -6.30 -18.81
CA THR A 37 5.60 -7.48 -17.92
C THR A 37 5.44 -7.11 -16.45
N VAL A 38 5.98 -5.97 -16.01
CA VAL A 38 5.84 -5.48 -14.64
C VAL A 38 4.39 -5.06 -14.38
N LEU A 39 3.75 -4.38 -15.33
CA LEU A 39 2.35 -3.98 -15.18
C LEU A 39 1.40 -5.18 -15.24
N ALA A 40 1.66 -6.16 -16.11
CA ALA A 40 0.89 -7.40 -16.15
C ALA A 40 0.98 -8.18 -14.83
N GLU A 41 2.19 -8.28 -14.26
CA GLU A 41 2.38 -8.92 -12.96
C GLU A 41 1.74 -8.12 -11.82
N THR A 42 1.83 -6.79 -11.86
CA THR A 42 1.14 -5.90 -10.91
C THR A 42 -0.37 -6.13 -10.96
N ALA A 43 -0.96 -6.22 -12.15
CA ALA A 43 -2.38 -6.49 -12.33
C ALA A 43 -2.79 -7.84 -11.72
N ARG A 44 -1.99 -8.90 -11.98
CA ARG A 44 -2.21 -10.23 -11.43
C ARG A 44 -2.17 -10.23 -9.90
N GLN A 45 -1.21 -9.54 -9.30
CA GLN A 45 -1.09 -9.47 -7.84
C GLN A 45 -2.20 -8.62 -7.21
N LEU A 46 -2.63 -7.53 -7.85
CA LEU A 46 -3.76 -6.74 -7.37
C LEU A 46 -5.07 -7.54 -7.40
N ASP A 47 -5.33 -8.33 -8.44
CA ASP A 47 -6.48 -9.26 -8.47
C ASP A 47 -6.42 -10.27 -7.31
N ALA A 48 -5.25 -10.86 -7.07
CA ALA A 48 -5.04 -11.76 -5.94
C ALA A 48 -5.23 -11.07 -4.58
N TYR A 49 -4.79 -9.81 -4.45
CA TYR A 49 -4.96 -9.00 -3.23
C TYR A 49 -6.44 -8.71 -2.96
N PHE A 50 -7.18 -8.24 -3.96
CA PHE A 50 -8.60 -7.91 -3.82
C PHE A 50 -9.48 -9.13 -3.52
N THR A 51 -9.02 -10.33 -3.90
CA THR A 51 -9.67 -11.61 -3.57
C THR A 51 -9.16 -12.25 -2.28
N GLY A 52 -8.25 -11.59 -1.56
CA GLY A 52 -7.68 -12.08 -0.30
C GLY A 52 -6.69 -13.23 -0.44
N ARG A 53 -6.28 -13.58 -1.67
CA ARG A 53 -5.32 -14.66 -1.98
C ARG A 53 -3.86 -14.22 -1.90
N LEU A 54 -3.60 -12.91 -1.88
CA LEU A 54 -2.26 -12.33 -1.75
C LEU A 54 -2.22 -11.37 -0.57
N GLN A 55 -1.25 -11.56 0.32
CA GLN A 55 -1.03 -10.73 1.50
C GLN A 55 0.27 -9.92 1.42
N HIS A 56 1.19 -10.27 0.51
CA HIS A 56 2.45 -9.57 0.30
C HIS A 56 2.69 -9.38 -1.20
N PHE A 57 2.97 -8.14 -1.62
CA PHE A 57 3.32 -7.83 -3.00
C PHE A 57 4.82 -8.07 -3.22
N ASP A 58 5.15 -8.82 -4.27
CA ASP A 58 6.52 -9.02 -4.74
C ASP A 58 6.67 -8.33 -6.09
N LEU A 59 6.96 -7.03 -6.05
CA LEU A 59 7.00 -6.15 -7.21
C LEU A 59 8.20 -5.19 -7.11
N PRO A 60 8.92 -4.92 -8.21
CA PRO A 60 9.89 -3.84 -8.24
C PRO A 60 9.17 -2.50 -8.18
N LEU A 61 9.39 -1.73 -7.10
CA LEU A 61 8.78 -0.41 -6.89
C LEU A 61 9.82 0.70 -7.05
N LYS A 62 9.47 1.77 -7.76
CA LYS A 62 10.32 2.94 -7.94
C LYS A 62 9.52 4.24 -7.82
N PRO A 63 8.94 4.53 -6.64
CA PRO A 63 8.15 5.74 -6.43
C PRO A 63 9.05 6.99 -6.44
N ALA A 64 8.66 8.01 -7.20
CA ALA A 64 9.38 9.28 -7.25
C ALA A 64 8.99 10.18 -6.07
N GLY A 65 9.96 10.62 -5.27
CA GLY A 65 9.72 11.46 -4.10
C GLY A 65 11.00 11.99 -3.46
N THR A 66 10.85 12.86 -2.45
CA THR A 66 12.00 13.31 -1.64
C THR A 66 12.54 12.15 -0.80
N PRO A 67 13.81 12.19 -0.34
CA PRO A 67 14.37 11.15 0.52
C PRO A 67 13.51 10.86 1.76
N PHE A 68 12.95 11.89 2.39
CA PHE A 68 12.04 11.73 3.52
C PHE A 68 10.74 11.01 3.15
N ARG A 69 10.16 11.28 1.97
CA ARG A 69 8.96 10.56 1.53
C ARG A 69 9.28 9.09 1.26
N GLN A 70 10.40 8.82 0.60
CA GLN A 70 10.85 7.45 0.33
C GLN A 70 11.05 6.66 1.61
N SER A 71 11.66 7.22 2.66
CA SER A 71 11.82 6.52 3.94
C SER A 71 10.48 6.26 4.64
N VAL A 72 9.52 7.19 4.55
CA VAL A 72 8.15 6.95 5.06
C VAL A 72 7.45 5.83 4.29
N TRP A 73 7.62 5.79 2.96
CA TRP A 73 7.02 4.76 2.11
C TRP A 73 7.60 3.38 2.37
N GLU A 74 8.92 3.29 2.56
CA GLU A 74 9.60 2.06 2.98
C GLU A 74 9.11 1.57 4.35
N ALA A 75 8.97 2.47 5.33
CA ALA A 75 8.39 2.13 6.62
C ALA A 75 6.93 1.64 6.52
N MET A 76 6.13 2.15 5.58
CA MET A 76 4.77 1.64 5.35
C MET A 76 4.77 0.23 4.78
N LEU A 77 5.70 -0.11 3.89
CA LEU A 77 5.81 -1.47 3.33
C LEU A 77 6.10 -2.54 4.39
N ALA A 78 6.73 -2.16 5.51
CA ALA A 78 6.96 -3.03 6.64
C ALA A 78 5.68 -3.32 7.48
N ILE A 79 4.59 -2.58 7.28
CA ILE A 79 3.33 -2.82 7.99
C ILE A 79 2.66 -4.06 7.37
N PRO A 80 2.45 -5.16 8.12
CA PRO A 80 1.91 -6.40 7.56
C PRO A 80 0.46 -6.25 7.12
N TYR A 81 0.00 -7.16 6.25
CA TYR A 81 -1.41 -7.26 5.85
C TYR A 81 -2.32 -7.45 7.07
N GLY A 82 -3.36 -6.63 7.18
CA GLY A 82 -4.26 -6.61 8.35
C GLY A 82 -3.69 -5.92 9.58
N GLY A 83 -2.40 -5.56 9.57
CA GLY A 83 -1.77 -4.74 10.60
C GLY A 83 -2.00 -3.25 10.37
N THR A 84 -1.79 -2.46 11.42
CA THR A 84 -1.89 -1.00 11.37
C THR A 84 -0.76 -0.37 12.15
N ALA A 85 -0.35 0.83 11.75
CA ALA A 85 0.54 1.70 12.51
C ALA A 85 -0.14 3.05 12.76
N THR A 86 0.38 3.84 13.70
CA THR A 86 -0.10 5.21 13.90
C THR A 86 0.86 6.23 13.29
N TYR A 87 0.35 7.40 12.87
CA TYR A 87 1.21 8.51 12.46
C TYR A 87 2.24 8.89 13.55
N GLY A 88 1.86 8.77 14.82
CA GLY A 88 2.73 8.99 15.97
C GLY A 88 3.85 7.96 16.08
N GLY A 89 3.52 6.67 15.99
CA GLY A 89 4.50 5.58 16.03
C GLY A 89 5.49 5.68 14.87
N MET A 90 5.00 5.93 13.65
CA MET A 90 5.85 6.15 12.48
C MET A 90 6.74 7.38 12.63
N ALA A 91 6.21 8.49 13.16
CA ALA A 91 6.99 9.69 13.38
C ALA A 91 8.12 9.45 14.39
N LYS A 92 7.85 8.71 15.46
CA LYS A 92 8.87 8.29 16.43
C LYS A 92 9.95 7.42 15.79
N LEU A 93 9.54 6.41 15.00
CA LEU A 93 10.45 5.52 14.28
C LEU A 93 11.39 6.28 13.34
N LEU A 94 10.86 7.28 12.64
CA LEU A 94 11.58 8.02 11.60
C LEU A 94 12.25 9.31 12.11
N GLY A 95 12.19 9.59 13.42
CA GLY A 95 12.72 10.84 13.99
C GLY A 95 12.08 12.10 13.39
N SER A 96 10.76 12.07 13.19
CA SER A 96 9.99 13.11 12.50
C SER A 96 8.74 13.54 13.28
N ALA A 97 7.87 14.34 12.66
CA ALA A 97 6.59 14.77 13.22
C ALA A 97 5.41 14.03 12.57
N PRO A 98 4.34 13.70 13.32
CA PRO A 98 3.17 12.98 12.78
C PRO A 98 2.54 13.67 11.56
N ARG A 99 2.53 15.02 11.56
CA ARG A 99 2.01 15.81 10.42
C ARG A 99 2.87 15.65 9.16
N ALA A 100 4.19 15.55 9.30
CA ALA A 100 5.10 15.32 8.17
C ALA A 100 4.90 13.92 7.59
N VAL A 101 4.73 12.91 8.44
CA VAL A 101 4.36 11.55 8.03
C VAL A 101 3.02 11.56 7.29
N GLY A 102 1.99 12.22 7.82
CA GLY A 102 0.70 12.36 7.15
C GLY A 102 0.79 12.97 5.76
N GLY A 103 1.62 14.01 5.59
CA GLY A 103 1.91 14.60 4.27
C GLY A 103 2.61 13.63 3.32
N ALA A 104 3.54 12.81 3.81
CA ALA A 104 4.20 11.78 3.01
C ALA A 104 3.26 10.62 2.63
N CYS A 105 2.35 10.20 3.53
CA CYS A 105 1.29 9.23 3.23
C CYS A 105 0.35 9.74 2.13
N GLY A 106 -0.05 11.01 2.18
CA GLY A 106 -0.92 11.62 1.17
C GLY A 106 -0.24 11.81 -0.19
N ALA A 107 1.10 11.89 -0.21
CA ALA A 107 1.90 12.01 -1.43
C ALA A 107 2.33 10.65 -2.01
N ASN A 108 1.82 9.53 -1.49
CA ASN A 108 2.15 8.19 -1.95
C ASN A 108 1.70 7.98 -3.42
N PRO A 109 2.62 7.76 -4.38
CA PRO A 109 2.27 7.57 -5.78
C PRO A 109 1.76 6.15 -6.09
N ILE A 110 1.95 5.18 -5.20
CA ILE A 110 1.59 3.77 -5.41
C ILE A 110 0.68 3.31 -4.25
N PRO A 111 -0.53 3.89 -4.08
CA PRO A 111 -1.48 3.46 -3.05
C PRO A 111 -1.87 1.99 -3.20
N ILE A 112 -2.46 1.42 -2.14
CA ILE A 112 -2.80 -0.02 -1.98
C ILE A 112 -1.55 -0.89 -1.79
N ILE A 113 -0.58 -0.80 -2.71
CA ILE A 113 0.68 -1.56 -2.66
C ILE A 113 1.62 -0.98 -1.61
N ILE A 114 1.90 0.34 -1.66
CA ILE A 114 2.47 1.06 -0.53
C ILE A 114 1.29 1.40 0.40
N PRO A 115 1.16 0.76 1.58
CA PRO A 115 -0.13 0.63 2.25
C PRO A 115 -0.44 1.81 3.16
N CYS A 116 -0.58 3.02 2.59
CA CYS A 116 -0.91 4.23 3.36
C CYS A 116 -2.29 4.17 4.05
N HIS A 117 -3.18 3.25 3.61
CA HIS A 117 -4.44 2.96 4.30
C HIS A 117 -4.25 2.28 5.67
N ARG A 118 -3.08 1.67 5.94
CA ARG A 118 -2.76 1.04 7.24
C ARG A 118 -2.23 2.02 8.29
N VAL A 119 -1.99 3.29 7.93
CA VAL A 119 -1.52 4.32 8.86
C VAL A 119 -2.70 5.11 9.40
N LEU A 120 -2.91 5.05 10.71
CA LEU A 120 -4.08 5.59 11.40
C LEU A 120 -3.72 6.76 12.31
N ALA A 121 -4.73 7.53 12.70
CA ALA A 121 -4.61 8.48 13.80
C ALA A 121 -4.51 7.75 15.14
N SER A 122 -4.10 8.47 16.19
CA SER A 122 -4.10 7.93 17.55
C SER A 122 -5.50 7.43 17.95
N GLY A 123 -5.55 6.37 18.76
CA GLY A 123 -6.80 5.72 19.16
C GLY A 123 -7.49 4.90 18.05
N GLY A 124 -6.83 4.65 16.92
CA GLY A 124 -7.33 3.80 15.84
C GLY A 124 -8.30 4.49 14.87
N ALA A 125 -8.49 5.81 14.99
CA ALA A 125 -9.32 6.55 14.04
C ALA A 125 -8.70 6.53 12.62
N PRO A 126 -9.51 6.48 11.54
CA PRO A 126 -9.00 6.36 10.18
C PRO A 126 -8.03 7.48 9.76
N GLY A 127 -8.08 8.67 10.36
CA GLY A 127 -7.29 9.81 9.91
C GLY A 127 -7.75 10.29 8.52
N GLY A 128 -6.81 10.53 7.60
CA GLY A 128 -7.08 10.92 6.22
C GLY A 128 -6.73 9.83 5.19
N TYR A 129 -7.26 9.98 3.96
CA TYR A 129 -6.88 9.17 2.81
C TYR A 129 -6.97 9.99 1.52
N SER A 130 -5.90 9.99 0.73
CA SER A 130 -5.81 10.79 -0.51
C SER A 130 -6.23 10.02 -1.78
N GLY A 131 -6.44 8.71 -1.68
CA GLY A 131 -6.94 7.92 -2.81
C GLY A 131 -8.38 8.26 -3.17
N HIS A 132 -8.79 7.96 -4.40
CA HIS A 132 -10.18 8.17 -4.84
C HIS A 132 -11.16 7.44 -3.92
N GLY A 133 -12.32 8.04 -3.65
CA GLY A 133 -13.27 7.56 -2.64
C GLY A 133 -12.86 7.84 -1.18
N GLY A 134 -11.68 8.43 -0.94
CA GLY A 134 -11.28 8.95 0.37
C GLY A 134 -11.40 7.92 1.50
N LEU A 135 -12.08 8.29 2.58
CA LEU A 135 -12.21 7.45 3.76
C LEU A 135 -12.99 6.16 3.51
N ASP A 136 -13.91 6.13 2.55
CA ASP A 136 -14.67 4.92 2.22
C ASP A 136 -13.74 3.87 1.60
N THR A 137 -12.85 4.29 0.69
CA THR A 137 -11.82 3.41 0.14
C THR A 137 -10.88 2.88 1.23
N LYS A 138 -10.43 3.75 2.14
CA LYS A 138 -9.58 3.34 3.27
C LYS A 138 -10.29 2.33 4.17
N ALA A 139 -11.56 2.58 4.52
CA ALA A 139 -12.37 1.69 5.33
C ALA A 139 -12.61 0.34 4.63
N TRP A 140 -12.85 0.36 3.33
CA TRP A 140 -13.04 -0.85 2.51
C TRP A 140 -11.78 -1.70 2.48
N LEU A 141 -10.60 -1.10 2.22
CA LEU A 141 -9.31 -1.81 2.22
C LEU A 141 -9.00 -2.41 3.58
N LEU A 142 -9.13 -1.63 4.67
CA LEU A 142 -8.95 -2.13 6.02
C LEU A 142 -9.94 -3.27 6.35
N GLY A 143 -11.18 -3.16 5.87
CA GLY A 143 -12.20 -4.20 6.03
C GLY A 143 -11.87 -5.47 5.27
N LEU A 144 -11.40 -5.36 4.02
CA LEU A 144 -10.88 -6.48 3.23
C LEU A 144 -9.78 -7.20 4.01
N GLU A 145 -8.76 -6.47 4.44
CA GLU A 145 -7.61 -7.09 5.10
C GLU A 145 -7.99 -7.77 6.42
N ARG A 146 -8.82 -7.13 7.25
CA ARG A 146 -9.31 -7.75 8.49
C ARG A 146 -10.07 -9.05 8.25
N ARG A 147 -10.86 -9.16 7.18
CA ARG A 147 -11.59 -10.40 6.85
C ARG A 147 -10.65 -11.57 6.50
N HIS A 148 -9.46 -11.27 5.96
CA HIS A 148 -8.53 -12.29 5.47
C HIS A 148 -7.28 -12.48 6.35
N ALA A 149 -7.04 -11.62 7.35
CA ALA A 149 -5.87 -11.64 8.24
C ALA A 149 -5.72 -12.93 9.07
N GLY A 150 -6.75 -13.77 9.19
CA GLY A 150 -6.70 -15.07 9.87
C GLY A 150 -6.62 -16.29 8.95
N LEU A 151 -6.73 -16.11 7.62
CA LEU A 151 -6.87 -17.22 6.65
C LEU A 151 -5.54 -17.64 6.01
N GLY A 152 -4.46 -16.86 6.21
CA GLY A 152 -3.12 -17.12 5.64
C GLY A 152 -2.17 -17.94 6.53
N ALA A 153 -2.55 -18.21 7.79
CA ALA A 153 -1.67 -18.90 8.75
C ALA A 153 -1.53 -20.41 8.50
N SER A 154 -2.25 -20.98 7.54
CA SER A 154 -2.28 -22.44 7.30
C SER A 154 -1.30 -22.95 6.24
N SER A 155 -0.42 -22.11 5.67
CA SER A 155 0.59 -22.58 4.71
C SER A 155 1.97 -21.95 4.91
N ARG A 156 2.75 -22.62 5.79
CA ARG A 156 4.23 -22.70 5.85
C ARG A 156 5.05 -21.43 6.17
N GLY A 157 5.91 -21.60 7.17
CA GLY A 157 7.30 -21.13 7.12
C GLY A 157 7.67 -20.10 8.18
N GLN A 158 8.35 -20.56 9.24
CA GLN A 158 9.09 -19.69 10.16
C GLN A 158 10.02 -18.78 9.37
N GLY A 159 9.78 -17.47 9.43
CA GLY A 159 10.56 -16.49 8.69
C GLY A 159 10.22 -15.07 9.12
N ASN A 160 10.99 -14.59 10.09
CA ASN A 160 11.20 -13.19 10.45
C ASN A 160 10.10 -12.47 11.26
N GLY A 161 10.09 -12.70 12.58
CA GLY A 161 9.29 -11.97 13.57
C GLY A 161 9.76 -10.56 13.90
N ALA A 162 10.86 -10.06 13.31
CA ALA A 162 11.47 -8.79 13.72
C ALA A 162 10.71 -7.54 13.26
N ALA A 163 10.02 -7.56 12.11
CA ALA A 163 9.30 -6.38 11.60
C ALA A 163 7.94 -6.16 12.27
N ALA A 164 7.27 -7.25 12.69
CA ALA A 164 5.99 -7.17 13.40
C ALA A 164 6.15 -6.60 14.81
N GLU A 165 7.25 -6.92 15.50
CA GLU A 165 7.54 -6.39 16.84
C GLU A 165 7.79 -4.87 16.84
N GLN A 166 8.24 -4.31 15.72
CA GLN A 166 8.57 -2.89 15.62
C GLN A 166 7.33 -1.97 15.59
N PHE A 167 6.16 -2.50 15.20
CA PHE A 167 4.89 -1.77 15.17
C PHE A 167 3.85 -2.25 16.20
N ALA A 168 4.05 -3.42 16.82
CA ALA A 168 3.18 -3.94 17.87
C ALA A 168 3.35 -3.24 19.25
N LEU A 169 4.38 -2.39 19.40
CA LEU A 169 4.78 -1.78 20.68
C LEU A 169 4.74 -0.23 20.71
N LEU A 170 4.08 0.42 19.74
CA LEU A 170 3.90 1.88 19.69
C LEU A 170 2.43 2.27 19.45
#